data_AF-A0A7Z9YA18-F1
#
_entry.id   AF-A0A7Z9YA18-F1
#
_cell.length_a   1.000
_cell.length_b   1.000
_cell.length_c   1.000
_cell.angle_alpha   90.00
_cell.angle_beta   90.00
_cell.angle_gamma   90.00
#
_symmetry.space_group_name_H-M   'P 1'
#
loop_
_entity.id
_entity.type
_entity.pdbx_description
1 polymer ?
#
loop_
_entity_poly.entity_id
_entity_poly.type
_entity_poly.pdbx_seq_one_letter_code
_entity_poly.pdbx_strand_id
1 'polypeptide(L)' 'MIPLKDNIPSRTFPVTNVTLIIINSIAFLYEVSLGVRVDEFVMRYGLVPVKFLFILKHDLLNLHQAIIPVFTSMFL' A
#
# COMPACT_ATOMS: atom_id res chain seq x y z
N MET A 1 28.68 -27.57 -4.93
CA MET A 1 28.73 -26.09 -5.01
C MET A 1 27.63 -25.65 -5.96
N ILE A 2 26.58 -24.99 -5.45
CA ILE A 2 25.46 -24.52 -6.26
C ILE A 2 25.86 -23.13 -6.80
N PRO A 3 25.96 -22.91 -8.12
CA PRO A 3 26.33 -21.61 -8.65
C PRO A 3 25.16 -20.63 -8.45
N LEU A 4 25.35 -19.63 -7.59
CA LEU A 4 24.36 -18.57 -7.29
C LEU A 4 24.63 -17.27 -8.05
N LYS A 5 25.62 -17.23 -8.94
CA LYS A 5 25.94 -16.01 -9.68
C LYS A 5 24.95 -15.82 -10.81
N ASP A 6 23.87 -15.09 -10.52
CA ASP A 6 23.00 -14.53 -11.54
C ASP A 6 23.80 -13.48 -12.33
N ASN A 7 24.01 -13.75 -13.62
CA ASN A 7 24.73 -12.89 -14.55
C ASN A 7 23.84 -12.48 -15.73
N ILE A 8 22.52 -12.65 -15.63
CA ILE A 8 21.59 -12.30 -16.70
C ILE A 8 21.32 -10.80 -16.62
N PRO A 9 21.84 -9.97 -17.55
CA PRO A 9 21.55 -8.55 -17.54
C PRO A 9 20.07 -8.33 -17.87
N SER A 10 19.40 -7.46 -17.10
CA SER A 10 18.03 -7.03 -17.41
C SER A 10 17.98 -6.43 -18.81
N ARG A 11 17.12 -6.99 -19.68
CA ARG A 11 16.99 -6.58 -21.08
C ARG A 11 16.02 -5.41 -21.29
N THR A 12 15.30 -5.01 -20.24
CA THR A 12 14.24 -4.01 -20.31
C THR A 12 14.38 -2.99 -19.18
N PHE A 13 13.98 -1.75 -19.45
CA PHE A 13 13.89 -0.72 -18.42
C PHE A 13 12.76 -1.09 -17.43
N PRO A 14 13.00 -1.03 -16.10
CA PRO A 14 12.05 -1.53 -15.11
C PRO A 14 10.92 -0.54 -14.82
N VAL A 15 10.09 -0.24 -15.83
CA VAL A 15 8.99 0.74 -15.75
C VAL A 15 8.12 0.52 -14.52
N THR A 16 7.70 -0.73 -14.26
CA THR A 16 6.84 -1.07 -13.12
C THR A 16 7.46 -0.66 -11.78
N ASN A 17 8.74 -0.97 -11.56
CA ASN A 17 9.42 -0.64 -10.30
C ASN A 17 9.54 0.88 -10.14
N VAL A 18 9.89 1.59 -11.21
CA VAL A 18 10.00 3.05 -11.18
C VAL A 18 8.64 3.69 -10.88
N THR A 19 7.56 3.21 -11.51
CA THR A 19 6.20 3.69 -11.25
C THR A 19 5.79 3.45 -9.79
N LEU A 20 6.04 2.26 -9.25
CA LEU A 20 5.73 1.95 -7.83
C LEU A 20 6.50 2.86 -6.87
N ILE A 21 7.79 3.11 -7.14
CA ILE A 21 8.62 4.02 -6.33
C ILE A 21 8.05 5.44 -6.36
N ILE A 22 7.66 5.94 -7.53
CA ILE A 22 7.08 7.28 -7.67
C ILE A 22 5.77 7.39 -6.89
N ILE A 23 4.86 6.43 -7.03
CA ILE A 23 3.57 6.44 -6.33
C ILE A 23 3.77 6.43 -4.81
N ASN A 24 4.63 5.55 -4.30
CA ASN A 24 4.95 5.50 -2.87
C ASN A 24 5.58 6.81 -2.37
N SER A 25 6.49 7.39 -3.16
CA SER A 25 7.12 8.67 -2.81
C SER A 25 6.10 9.80 -2.73
N ILE A 26 5.13 9.85 -3.65
CA ILE A 26 4.05 10.83 -3.62
C ILE A 26 3.15 10.64 -2.39
N ALA A 27 2.77 9.39 -2.08
CA ALA A 27 1.97 9.08 -0.90
C ALA A 27 2.67 9.53 0.40
N PHE A 28 3.96 9.20 0.54
CA PHE A 28 4.76 9.61 1.69
C PHE A 28 4.88 11.14 1.82
N LEU A 29 5.11 11.85 0.72
CA LEU A 29 5.15 13.33 0.75
C LEU A 29 3.80 13.93 1.16
N TYR A 30 2.69 13.31 0.75
CA TYR A 30 1.36 13.72 1.17
C TYR A 30 1.14 13.49 2.68
N GLU A 31 1.55 12.34 3.21
CA GLU A 31 1.51 12.05 4.66
C GLU A 31 2.33 13.06 5.48
N VAL A 32 3.55 13.39 5.04
CA VAL A 32 4.38 14.40 5.70
C VAL A 32 3.67 15.76 5.68
N SER A 33 2.96 16.10 4.60
CA SER A 33 2.20 17.36 4.49
C SER A 33 0.98 17.43 5.44
N LEU A 34 0.46 16.29 5.91
CA LEU A 34 -0.69 16.22 6.81
C LEU A 34 -0.35 16.57 8.26
N GLY A 35 0.92 16.39 8.68
CA GLY A 35 1.37 16.63 10.05
C GLY A 35 0.57 15.81 11.07
N VAL A 36 -0.05 16.48 12.04
CA VAL A 36 -0.84 15.82 13.11
C VAL A 36 -2.05 15.04 12.56
N ARG A 37 -2.53 15.36 11.35
CA ARG A 37 -3.68 14.66 10.74
C ARG A 37 -3.31 13.34 10.07
N VAL A 38 -2.03 12.96 10.08
CA VAL A 38 -1.58 11.69 9.51
C VAL A 38 -2.24 10.50 10.18
N ASP A 39 -2.52 10.57 11.48
CA ASP A 39 -3.18 9.49 12.23
C ASP A 39 -4.59 9.20 11.70
N GLU A 40 -5.36 10.23 11.37
CA GLU A 40 -6.69 10.08 10.77
C GLU A 40 -6.61 9.46 9.36
N PHE A 41 -5.59 9.87 8.59
CA PHE A 41 -5.34 9.35 7.26
C PHE A 41 -4.98 7.86 7.30
N VAL A 42 -4.04 7.47 8.16
CA VAL A 42 -3.64 6.07 8.37
C VAL A 42 -4.79 5.26 8.95
N MET A 43 -5.60 5.80 9.87
CA MET A 43 -6.76 5.08 10.42
C MET A 43 -7.89 4.87 9.41
N ARG A 44 -7.92 5.63 8.31
CA ARG A 44 -8.91 5.54 7.24
C ARG A 44 -8.45 4.65 6.09
N TYR A 45 -7.20 4.77 5.68
CA TYR A 45 -6.65 4.08 4.50
C TYR A 45 -5.71 2.92 4.86
N GLY A 46 -5.32 2.79 6.13
CA GLY A 46 -4.55 1.67 6.66
C GLY A 46 -5.45 0.48 6.99
N LEU A 47 -4.93 -0.73 6.78
CA LEU A 47 -5.65 -1.96 7.03
C LEU A 47 -5.66 -2.28 8.53
N VAL A 48 -6.80 -2.01 9.19
CA VAL A 48 -7.01 -2.35 10.61
C VAL A 48 -7.79 -3.67 10.71
N PRO A 49 -7.21 -4.78 11.21
CA PRO A 49 -7.84 -6.11 11.20
C PRO A 49 -9.22 -6.15 11.87
N VAL A 50 -9.38 -5.44 12.99
CA VAL A 50 -10.66 -5.39 13.73
C VAL A 50 -11.76 -4.74 12.88
N LYS A 51 -11.45 -3.62 12.19
CA LYS A 51 -12.42 -2.94 11.30
C LYS A 51 -12.75 -3.81 10.09
N PHE A 52 -11.73 -4.40 9.46
CA PHE A 52 -11.91 -5.25 8.29
C PHE A 52 -12.83 -6.45 8.58
N LEU A 53 -12.54 -7.19 9.66
CA LEU A 53 -13.34 -8.36 10.06
C LEU A 53 -14.76 -7.97 10.50
N PHE A 54 -14.92 -6.82 11.16
CA PHE A 54 -16.22 -6.33 11.58
C PHE A 54 -17.11 -6.05 10.36
N ILE A 55 -16.62 -5.28 9.38
CA ILE A 55 -17.35 -4.93 8.16
C ILE A 55 -17.72 -6.18 7.36
N LEU A 56 -16.76 -7.10 7.17
CA LEU A 56 -17.00 -8.33 6.42
C LEU A 56 -18.10 -9.20 7.03
N LYS A 57 -18.26 -9.16 8.36
CA LYS A 57 -19.26 -9.97 9.09
C LYS A 57 -20.61 -9.28 9.28
N HIS A 58 -20.63 -7.96 9.44
CA HIS A 58 -21.83 -7.24 9.90
C HIS A 58 -22.32 -6.17 8.93
N ASP A 59 -21.50 -5.71 7.99
CA ASP A 59 -21.80 -4.54 7.17
C ASP A 59 -21.34 -4.71 5.72
N LEU A 60 -22.00 -5.62 5.01
CA LEU A 60 -21.73 -5.93 3.61
C LEU A 60 -22.04 -4.76 2.66
N LEU A 61 -22.88 -3.79 3.06
CA LEU A 61 -23.18 -2.61 2.25
C LEU A 61 -21.99 -1.63 2.21
N ASN A 62 -21.16 -1.62 3.26
CA ASN A 62 -19.97 -0.77 3.35
C ASN A 62 -18.66 -1.51 3.04
N LEU A 63 -18.72 -2.57 2.23
CA LEU A 63 -17.55 -3.39 1.88
C LEU A 63 -16.39 -2.59 1.26
N HIS A 64 -16.69 -1.47 0.60
CA HIS A 64 -15.68 -0.54 0.09
C HIS A 64 -14.71 -0.06 1.18
N GLN A 65 -15.18 0.14 2.41
CA GLN A 65 -14.36 0.54 3.55
C GLN A 65 -13.42 -0.58 4.04
N ALA A 66 -13.72 -1.83 3.71
CA ALA A 66 -12.84 -2.97 3.99
C ALA A 66 -11.87 -3.26 2.85
N ILE A 67 -12.30 -3.09 1.60
CA ILE A 67 -11.49 -3.42 0.41
C ILE A 67 -10.45 -2.34 0.10
N ILE A 68 -10.82 -1.05 0.19
CA ILE A 68 -9.89 0.05 -0.14
C ILE A 68 -8.59 -0.03 0.68
N PRO A 69 -8.63 -0.23 2.02
CA PRO A 69 -7.42 -0.36 2.84
C PRO A 69 -6.50 -1.52 2.47
N VAL A 70 -7.00 -2.59 1.86
CA VAL A 70 -6.17 -3.74 1.42
C VAL A 70 -5.16 -3.29 0.36
N PHE A 71 -5.55 -2.38 -0.52
CA PHE A 71 -4.68 -1.86 -1.56
C PHE A 71 -3.93 -0.61 -1.11
N THR A 72 -4.59 0.30 -0.40
CA THR A 72 -3.95 1.56 0.01
C THR A 72 -2.89 1.34 1.09
N SER A 73 -3.01 0.32 1.94
CA SER A 73 -1.99 -0.02 2.95
C SER A 73 -0.62 -0.40 2.37
N MET A 74 -0.53 -0.73 1.08
CA MET A 74 0.76 -0.96 0.42
C MET A 74 1.57 0.31 0.19
N PHE A 75 0.93 1.48 0.31
CA PHE A 75 1.51 2.80 0.03
C PHE A 75 1.60 3.70 1.27
N LEU A 76 1.21 3.19 2.44
CA LEU A 76 1.23 3.85 3.75
C LEU A 76 2.31 3.26 4.66
#